data_AF-A0AA35WN24-F1
#
_entry.id   AF-A0AA35WN24-F1
#
_cell.length_a   1.000
_cell.length_b   1.000
_cell.length_c   1.000
_cell.angle_alpha   90.00
_cell.angle_beta   90.00
_cell.angle_gamma   90.00
#
_symmetry.space_group_name_H-M   'P 1'
#
loop_
_entity.id
_entity.type
_entity.pdbx_description
1 polymer ?
#
loop_
_entity_poly.entity_id
_entity_poly.type
_entity_poly.pdbx_seq_one_letter_code
_entity_poly.pdbx_strand_id
1 'polypeptide(L)'
;MAILLPIMLGLERVKFENKEVTFEEHIKHEHSLWHYLFFIVYIKTKESTEFTGPESYVSDMINTSPPDLEWFPRLRCMSLNTEEAENTEQNEMKELRDQLNDTNQVVKQLSSQLSELRDRMMEHRKNQQRSYVQRIQQLGNLHNRTQSTPQTAPGTSNSPFVAQRPE
;
A
#
# COMPACT_ATOMS: atom_id res chain seq x y z
N MET A 1 50.27 15.30 17.25
CA MET A 1 49.55 14.80 16.05
C MET A 1 48.18 14.18 16.35
N ALA A 2 47.82 13.87 17.61
CA ALA A 2 46.50 13.32 17.97
C ALA A 2 45.31 14.32 17.91
N ILE A 3 45.57 15.62 17.70
CA ILE A 3 44.54 16.68 17.75
C ILE A 3 43.97 17.01 16.35
N LEU A 4 44.58 16.52 15.26
CA LEU A 4 44.19 16.88 13.89
C LEU A 4 43.12 15.97 13.26
N LEU A 5 42.90 14.77 13.81
CA LEU A 5 41.93 13.79 13.31
C LEU A 5 40.45 14.20 13.49
N PRO A 6 40.02 14.77 14.64
CA PRO A 6 38.64 15.24 14.81
C PRO A 6 38.25 16.30 13.77
N ILE A 7 39.23 17.10 13.32
CA ILE A 7 39.02 18.19 12.35
C ILE A 7 38.85 17.64 10.93
N MET A 8 39.55 16.55 10.57
CA MET A 8 39.47 15.96 9.23
C MET A 8 38.20 15.12 9.01
N LEU A 9 37.64 14.52 10.07
CA LEU A 9 36.42 13.72 9.97
C LEU A 9 35.14 14.54 10.20
N GLY A 10 35.21 15.74 10.78
CA GLY A 10 34.06 16.62 11.01
C GLY A 10 32.99 16.05 11.96
N LEU A 11 33.29 14.95 12.65
CA LEU A 11 32.39 14.32 13.61
C LEU A 11 32.67 14.90 15.00
N GLU A 12 31.68 15.59 15.56
CA GLU A 12 31.75 16.10 16.93
C GLU A 12 31.84 14.93 17.92
N ARG A 13 32.77 15.04 18.89
CA ARG A 13 32.93 14.10 20.01
C ARG A 13 31.60 13.78 20.70
N VAL A 14 30.70 14.76 20.74
CA VAL A 14 29.34 14.68 21.30
C VAL A 14 28.50 13.57 20.67
N LYS A 15 28.73 13.21 19.40
CA LYS A 15 27.97 12.13 18.72
C LYS A 15 28.30 10.72 19.21
N PHE A 16 29.38 10.56 19.99
CA PHE A 16 29.81 9.28 20.55
C PHE A 16 29.49 9.13 22.04
N GLU A 17 29.06 10.19 22.73
CA GLU A 17 28.86 10.18 24.19
C GLU A 17 27.70 9.31 24.68
N ASN A 18 26.85 8.80 23.76
CA ASN A 18 25.70 7.95 24.07
C ASN A 18 25.75 6.54 23.43
N LYS A 19 26.91 6.09 22.94
CA LYS A 19 27.05 4.82 22.20
C LYS A 19 27.88 3.78 22.95
N GLU A 20 27.64 2.49 22.66
CA GLU A 20 28.39 1.35 23.23
C GLU A 20 29.87 1.34 22.82
N VAL A 21 30.23 2.05 21.74
CA VAL A 21 31.60 2.19 21.25
C VAL A 21 32.14 3.57 21.63
N THR A 22 33.23 3.59 22.41
CA THR A 22 33.90 4.82 22.81
C THR A 22 34.60 5.48 21.62
N PHE A 23 34.74 6.81 21.67
CA PHE A 23 35.47 7.57 20.65
C PHE A 23 36.91 7.06 20.47
N GLU A 24 37.56 6.67 21.56
CA GLU A 24 38.92 6.14 21.55
C GLU A 24 39.01 4.78 20.83
N GLU A 25 38.04 3.88 21.03
CA GLU A 25 37.98 2.60 20.31
C GLU A 25 37.73 2.81 18.82
N HIS A 26 36.84 3.74 18.47
CA HIS A 26 36.54 4.11 17.09
C HIS A 26 37.77 4.64 16.34
N ILE A 27 38.54 5.55 16.92
CA ILE A 27 39.78 6.07 16.30
C ILE A 27 40.83 4.96 16.17
N LYS A 28 40.92 4.05 17.13
CA LYS A 28 41.95 3.01 17.16
C LYS A 28 41.66 1.87 16.18
N HIS A 29 40.42 1.46 16.03
CA HIS A 29 40.05 0.28 15.25
C HIS A 29 39.46 0.61 13.88
N GLU A 30 38.67 1.69 13.76
CA GLU A 30 38.02 2.06 12.49
C GLU A 30 38.79 3.17 11.74
N HIS A 31 39.44 4.09 12.45
CA HIS A 31 40.15 5.23 11.86
C HIS A 31 41.63 5.32 12.23
N SER A 32 42.31 4.17 12.33
CA SER A 32 43.76 4.15 12.56
C SER A 32 44.50 4.68 11.33
N LEU A 33 45.17 5.83 11.49
CA LEU A 33 45.99 6.46 10.45
C LEU A 33 47.08 5.53 9.91
N TRP A 34 47.57 4.61 10.72
CA TRP A 34 48.59 3.66 10.30
C TRP A 34 48.08 2.74 9.20
N HIS A 35 46.81 2.33 9.24
CA HIS A 35 46.21 1.54 8.17
C HIS A 35 46.17 2.32 6.85
N TYR A 36 45.83 3.62 6.87
CA TYR A 36 45.87 4.47 5.68
C TYR A 36 47.29 4.65 5.14
N LEU A 37 48.26 4.87 6.02
CA LEU A 37 49.67 4.98 5.61
C LEU A 37 50.17 3.68 4.97
N PHE A 38 49.89 2.53 5.60
CA PHE A 38 50.24 1.24 5.04
C PHE A 38 49.55 1.00 3.69
N PHE A 39 48.29 1.40 3.55
CA PHE A 39 47.56 1.26 2.30
C PHE A 39 48.12 2.15 1.17
N ILE A 40 48.51 3.40 1.47
CA ILE A 40 49.16 4.27 0.48
C ILE A 40 50.50 3.69 0.04
N VAL A 41 51.31 3.19 0.98
CA VAL A 41 52.58 2.52 0.64
C VAL A 41 52.30 1.26 -0.18
N TYR A 42 51.33 0.45 0.22
CA TYR A 42 50.90 -0.76 -0.49
C TYR A 42 50.56 -0.45 -1.96
N ILE A 43 49.66 0.51 -2.21
CA ILE A 43 49.29 0.93 -3.57
C ILE A 43 50.49 1.42 -4.37
N LYS A 44 51.44 2.13 -3.74
CA LYS A 44 52.65 2.62 -4.42
C LYS A 44 53.69 1.53 -4.72
N THR A 45 53.66 0.41 -3.99
CA THR A 45 54.65 -0.67 -4.12
C THR A 45 54.14 -1.89 -4.89
N LYS A 46 52.82 -2.06 -5.00
CA LYS A 46 52.18 -3.15 -5.73
C LYS A 46 52.17 -2.87 -7.24
N GLU A 47 52.27 -3.94 -8.05
CA GLU A 47 52.19 -3.82 -9.50
C GLU A 47 50.78 -3.43 -9.94
N SER A 48 50.68 -2.44 -10.84
CA SER A 48 49.39 -1.88 -11.26
C SER A 48 48.50 -2.86 -12.01
N THR A 49 49.07 -3.93 -12.58
CA THR A 49 48.35 -5.00 -13.26
C THR A 49 47.59 -5.92 -12.29
N GLU A 50 47.97 -5.92 -11.01
CA GLU A 50 47.35 -6.72 -9.95
C GLU A 50 46.32 -5.94 -9.12
N PHE A 51 46.05 -4.68 -9.49
CA PHE A 51 45.05 -3.89 -8.80
C PHE A 51 43.65 -4.46 -9.01
N THR A 52 42.93 -4.57 -7.90
CA THR A 52 41.47 -4.75 -7.93
C THR A 52 40.79 -3.45 -8.33
N GLY A 53 39.51 -3.51 -8.72
CA GLY A 53 38.76 -2.30 -9.14
C GLY A 53 38.87 -1.11 -8.17
N PRO A 54 38.67 -1.30 -6.85
CA PRO A 54 38.85 -0.23 -5.86
C PRO A 54 40.29 0.26 -5.72
N GLU A 55 41.28 -0.62 -5.83
CA GLU A 55 42.69 -0.26 -5.72
C GLU A 55 43.12 0.61 -6.91
N SER A 56 42.69 0.29 -8.13
CA SER A 56 42.93 1.11 -9.32
C SER A 56 42.33 2.50 -9.16
N TYR A 57 41.08 2.59 -8.68
CA TYR A 57 40.42 3.86 -8.42
C TYR A 57 41.21 4.73 -7.44
N VAL A 58 41.67 4.16 -6.33
CA VAL A 58 42.50 4.88 -5.34
C VAL A 58 43.87 5.26 -5.92
N SER A 59 44.51 4.37 -6.67
CA SER A 59 45.78 4.64 -7.34
C SER A 59 45.66 5.84 -8.27
N ASP A 60 44.62 5.89 -9.10
CA ASP A 60 44.39 7.00 -10.04
C ASP A 60 44.25 8.33 -9.29
N MET A 61 43.47 8.36 -8.21
CA MET A 61 43.28 9.56 -7.38
C MET A 61 44.57 10.01 -6.69
N ILE A 62 45.40 9.09 -6.19
CA ILE A 62 46.70 9.42 -5.57
C ILE A 62 47.70 9.97 -6.60
N ASN A 63 47.64 9.47 -7.84
CA ASN A 63 48.58 9.84 -8.91
C ASN A 63 48.18 11.12 -9.67
N THR A 64 47.01 11.69 -9.42
CA THR A 64 46.65 13.03 -9.92
C THR A 64 47.55 14.13 -9.31
N SER A 65 47.72 15.25 -10.03
CA SER A 65 48.49 16.41 -9.56
C SER A 65 47.64 17.67 -9.70
N PRO A 66 47.07 18.20 -8.60
CA PRO A 66 47.19 17.74 -7.20
C PRO A 66 46.44 16.42 -6.92
N PRO A 67 46.85 15.64 -5.91
CA PRO A 67 46.14 14.41 -5.51
C PRO A 67 44.70 14.69 -5.09
N ASP A 68 43.77 13.90 -5.58
CA ASP A 68 42.38 13.90 -5.13
C ASP A 68 42.29 13.24 -3.75
N LEU A 69 41.62 13.90 -2.80
CA LEU A 69 41.42 13.46 -1.43
C LEU A 69 39.99 13.01 -1.16
N GLU A 70 39.16 12.86 -2.19
CA GLU A 70 37.79 12.36 -2.08
C GLU A 70 37.73 10.85 -1.77
N TRP A 71 38.79 10.10 -2.07
CA TRP A 71 38.86 8.67 -1.76
C TRP A 71 38.95 8.36 -0.27
N PHE A 72 39.37 9.33 0.56
CA PHE A 72 39.32 9.18 2.01
C PHE A 72 37.86 9.15 2.48
N PRO A 73 37.47 8.19 3.35
CA PRO A 73 36.17 8.22 4.00
C PRO A 73 35.99 9.51 4.82
N ARG A 74 35.21 10.45 4.28
CA ARG A 74 34.81 11.69 4.97
C ARG A 74 33.45 11.48 5.61
N LEU A 75 33.30 11.84 6.88
CA LEU A 75 32.03 11.83 7.62
C LEU A 75 31.28 10.49 7.66
N ARG A 76 31.91 9.37 7.26
CA ARG A 76 31.30 8.04 7.22
C ARG A 76 32.04 7.10 8.15
N CYS A 77 31.29 6.44 9.01
CA CYS A 77 31.80 5.51 10.00
C CYS A 77 30.81 4.35 10.06
N MET A 78 31.30 3.11 9.97
CA MET A 78 30.45 1.91 10.00
C MET A 78 29.62 1.86 11.28
N SER A 79 30.20 2.22 12.43
CA SER A 79 29.48 2.30 13.71
C SER A 79 28.42 3.42 13.80
N LEU A 80 28.42 4.42 12.91
CA LEU A 80 27.38 5.46 12.83
C LEU A 80 26.33 5.17 11.76
N ASN A 81 26.74 4.56 10.65
CA ASN A 81 25.87 4.27 9.50
C ASN A 81 24.87 3.14 9.77
N THR A 82 25.13 2.24 10.71
CA THR A 82 24.21 1.14 11.04
C THR A 82 22.91 1.64 11.67
N GLU A 83 22.94 2.65 12.54
CA GLU A 83 21.71 3.16 13.20
C GLU A 83 20.84 4.03 12.27
N GLU A 84 21.44 4.82 11.37
CA GLU A 84 20.67 5.55 10.35
C GLU A 84 20.04 4.59 9.33
N ALA A 85 20.76 3.54 8.93
CA ALA A 85 20.23 2.49 8.08
C ALA A 85 19.12 1.70 8.78
N GLU A 86 19.32 1.25 10.02
CA GLU A 86 18.31 0.50 10.79
C GLU A 86 17.04 1.31 11.06
N ASN A 87 17.16 2.60 11.41
CA ASN A 87 15.98 3.47 11.60
C ASN A 87 15.24 3.72 10.28
N THR A 88 15.96 3.87 9.17
CA THR A 88 15.36 4.05 7.84
C THR A 88 14.65 2.78 7.40
N GLU A 89 15.30 1.62 7.53
CA GLU A 89 14.74 0.30 7.22
C GLU A 89 13.49 0.00 8.08
N GLN A 90 13.49 0.35 9.37
CA GLN A 90 12.31 0.20 10.22
C GLN A 90 11.15 1.10 9.79
N ASN A 91 11.43 2.34 9.38
CA ASN A 91 10.41 3.27 8.88
C ASN A 91 9.82 2.80 7.55
N GLU A 92 10.65 2.35 6.61
CA GLU A 92 10.20 1.77 5.33
C GLU A 92 9.34 0.52 5.56
N MET A 93 9.75 -0.37 6.47
CA MET A 93 8.96 -1.55 6.85
C MET A 93 7.63 -1.20 7.53
N LYS A 94 7.54 -0.05 8.20
CA LYS A 94 6.27 0.44 8.76
C LYS A 94 5.38 0.97 7.65
N GLU A 95 5.91 1.80 6.76
CA GLU A 95 5.17 2.36 5.63
C GLU A 95 4.60 1.26 4.71
N LEU A 96 5.40 0.23 4.40
CA LEU A 96 4.96 -0.93 3.62
C LEU A 96 3.82 -1.71 4.30
N ARG A 97 3.87 -1.85 5.64
CA ARG A 97 2.78 -2.50 6.40
C ARG A 97 1.49 -1.68 6.34
N ASP A 98 1.60 -0.36 6.45
CA ASP A 98 0.44 0.54 6.38
C ASP A 98 -0.20 0.48 4.99
N GLN A 99 0.60 0.55 3.91
CA GLN A 99 0.12 0.40 2.53
C GLN A 99 -0.57 -0.96 2.27
N LEU A 100 -0.02 -2.05 2.82
CA LEU A 100 -0.64 -3.38 2.71
C LEU A 100 -1.99 -3.43 3.43
N ASN A 101 -2.08 -2.82 4.61
CA ASN A 101 -3.32 -2.77 5.39
C ASN A 101 -4.41 -1.98 4.65
N ASP A 102 -4.07 -0.83 4.08
CA ASP A 102 -4.98 -0.02 3.27
C ASP A 102 -5.49 -0.80 2.05
N THR A 103 -4.57 -1.46 1.34
CA THR A 103 -4.93 -2.32 0.20
C THR A 103 -5.88 -3.44 0.64
N ASN A 104 -5.62 -4.08 1.79
CA ASN A 104 -6.48 -5.14 2.32
C ASN A 104 -7.88 -4.62 2.66
N GLN A 105 -7.99 -3.41 3.22
CA GLN A 105 -9.26 -2.76 3.50
C GLN A 105 -10.05 -2.49 2.21
N VAL A 106 -9.41 -1.93 1.19
CA VAL A 106 -10.05 -1.66 -0.10
C VAL A 106 -10.53 -2.95 -0.76
N VAL A 107 -9.72 -4.01 -0.73
CA VAL A 107 -10.12 -5.34 -1.25
C VAL A 107 -11.33 -5.90 -0.52
N LYS A 108 -11.38 -5.79 0.82
CA LYS A 108 -12.55 -6.19 1.63
C LYS A 108 -13.79 -5.39 1.28
N GLN A 109 -13.67 -4.07 1.12
CA GLN A 109 -14.78 -3.20 0.75
C GLN A 109 -15.34 -3.57 -0.64
N LEU A 110 -14.47 -3.74 -1.63
CA LEU A 110 -14.86 -4.17 -2.98
C LEU A 110 -15.54 -5.54 -2.97
N SER A 111 -15.02 -6.49 -2.17
CA SER A 111 -15.63 -7.81 -2.01
C SER A 111 -17.05 -7.71 -1.43
N SER A 112 -17.26 -6.86 -0.41
CA SER A 112 -18.59 -6.60 0.15
C SER A 112 -19.53 -5.99 -0.89
N GLN A 113 -19.07 -4.97 -1.63
CA GLN A 113 -19.86 -4.31 -2.67
C GLN A 113 -20.26 -5.29 -3.79
N LEU A 114 -19.35 -6.19 -4.20
CA LEU A 114 -19.65 -7.25 -5.16
C LEU A 114 -20.73 -8.21 -4.65
N SER A 115 -20.66 -8.61 -3.37
CA SER A 115 -21.69 -9.46 -2.77
C SER A 115 -23.05 -8.76 -2.71
N GLU A 116 -23.09 -7.51 -2.27
CA GLU A 116 -24.32 -6.72 -2.24
C GLU A 116 -24.92 -6.53 -3.63
N LEU A 117 -24.09 -6.23 -4.63
CA LEU A 117 -24.53 -6.09 -6.01
C LEU A 117 -25.12 -7.39 -6.55
N ARG A 118 -24.47 -8.52 -6.28
CA ARG A 118 -24.97 -9.86 -6.63
C ARG A 118 -26.34 -10.11 -6.01
N ASP A 119 -26.52 -9.78 -4.74
CA ASP A 119 -27.78 -10.01 -4.02
C ASP A 119 -28.90 -9.11 -4.55
N ARG A 120 -28.60 -7.84 -4.86
CA ARG A 120 -29.54 -6.93 -5.54
C ARG A 120 -29.97 -7.45 -6.90
N MET A 121 -29.05 -8.00 -7.71
CA MET A 121 -29.38 -8.57 -9.02
C MET A 121 -30.29 -9.81 -8.89
N MET A 122 -30.03 -10.69 -7.93
CA MET A 122 -30.88 -11.86 -7.67
C MET A 122 -32.29 -11.47 -7.24
N GLU A 123 -32.41 -10.52 -6.32
CA GLU A 123 -33.70 -10.02 -5.85
C GLU A 123 -34.47 -9.31 -6.97
N HIS A 124 -33.77 -8.52 -7.80
CA HIS A 124 -34.37 -7.89 -8.98
C HIS A 124 -34.95 -8.92 -9.95
N ARG A 125 -34.21 -9.99 -10.26
CA ARG A 125 -34.68 -11.09 -11.12
C ARG A 125 -35.91 -11.79 -10.53
N LYS A 126 -35.92 -12.04 -9.22
CA LYS A 126 -37.04 -12.66 -8.52
C LYS A 126 -38.30 -11.78 -8.55
N ASN A 127 -38.14 -10.47 -8.35
CA ASN A 127 -39.25 -9.53 -8.38
C ASN A 127 -39.81 -9.32 -9.79
N GLN A 128 -38.96 -9.33 -10.82
CA GLN A 128 -39.42 -9.36 -12.21
C GLN A 128 -40.23 -10.63 -12.53
N GLN A 129 -39.78 -11.79 -12.06
CA GLN A 129 -40.54 -13.04 -12.26
C GLN A 129 -41.89 -13.00 -11.56
N ARG A 130 -41.94 -12.48 -10.32
CA ARG A 130 -43.19 -12.31 -9.56
C ARG A 130 -44.15 -11.36 -10.25
N SER A 131 -43.69 -10.20 -10.72
CA SER A 131 -44.53 -9.22 -11.41
C SER A 131 -45.06 -9.77 -12.75
N TYR A 132 -44.24 -10.54 -13.47
CA TYR A 132 -44.67 -11.23 -14.68
C TYR A 132 -45.81 -12.22 -14.40
N VAL A 133 -45.66 -13.10 -13.41
CA VAL A 133 -46.69 -14.08 -13.03
C VAL A 133 -47.98 -13.39 -12.58
N GLN A 134 -47.89 -12.33 -11.78
CA GLN A 134 -49.06 -11.54 -11.35
C GLN A 134 -49.79 -10.93 -12.55
N ARG A 135 -49.06 -10.42 -13.55
CA ARG A 135 -49.65 -9.85 -14.76
C ARG A 135 -50.39 -10.91 -15.58
N ILE A 136 -49.83 -12.11 -15.72
CA ILE A 136 -50.48 -13.24 -16.42
C ILE A 136 -51.76 -13.67 -15.68
N GLN A 137 -51.72 -13.75 -14.35
CA GLN A 137 -52.91 -14.07 -13.54
C GLN A 137 -54.02 -13.03 -13.72
N GLN A 138 -53.68 -11.74 -13.73
CA GLN A 138 -54.64 -10.65 -13.98
C GLN A 138 -55.29 -10.77 -15.37
N LEU A 139 -54.50 -11.08 -16.41
CA LEU A 139 -55.01 -11.30 -17.77
C LEU A 139 -55.95 -12.52 -17.85
N GLY A 140 -55.62 -13.62 -17.16
CA GLY A 140 -56.50 -14.80 -17.07
C GLY A 140 -57.83 -14.48 -16.36
N ASN A 141 -57.79 -13.70 -15.29
CA ASN A 141 -58.99 -13.28 -14.57
C ASN A 141 -59.91 -12.37 -15.42
N LEU A 142 -59.33 -11.49 -16.25
CA LEU A 142 -60.08 -10.66 -17.20
C LEU A 142 -60.75 -11.51 -18.29
N HIS A 143 -60.04 -12.51 -18.83
CA HIS A 143 -60.55 -13.41 -19.85
C HIS A 143 -61.74 -14.25 -19.35
N ASN A 144 -61.64 -14.78 -18.13
CA ASN A 144 -62.74 -15.54 -17.51
C ASN A 144 -63.98 -14.67 -17.28
N ARG A 145 -63.81 -13.39 -16.95
CA ARG A 145 -64.92 -12.43 -16.78
C ARG A 145 -65.66 -12.11 -18.07
N THR A 146 -64.97 -12.13 -19.22
CA THR A 146 -65.59 -11.92 -20.53
C THR A 146 -66.31 -13.15 -21.10
N GLN A 147 -66.00 -14.36 -20.64
CA GLN A 147 -66.71 -15.58 -21.05
C GLN A 147 -67.97 -15.88 -20.20
N SER A 148 -68.08 -15.31 -19.00
CA SER A 148 -69.23 -15.48 -18.11
C SER A 148 -70.32 -14.41 -18.31
N THR A 149 -70.80 -14.21 -19.55
CA THR A 149 -72.01 -13.43 -19.84
C THR A 149 -73.23 -14.37 -19.99
N PRO A 150 -74.29 -14.24 -19.17
CA PRO A 150 -75.47 -15.08 -19.29
C PRO A 150 -76.35 -14.70 -20.51
N GLN A 151 -76.73 -15.69 -21.32
CA GLN A 151 -77.78 -15.59 -22.34
C GLN A 151 -79.17 -15.93 -21.75
N THR A 152 -80.13 -15.03 -21.98
CA THR A 152 -81.61 -15.19 -22.11
C THR A 152 -82.54 -15.30 -20.87
N ALA A 153 -83.61 -14.47 -20.90
CA ALA A 153 -84.81 -14.42 -20.03
C ALA A 153 -85.82 -15.58 -20.33
N PRO A 154 -86.91 -15.78 -19.53
CA PRO A 154 -88.19 -15.09 -19.76
C PRO A 154 -89.03 -14.80 -18.49
N GLY A 155 -90.18 -14.12 -18.64
CA GLY A 155 -90.93 -13.46 -17.56
C GLY A 155 -91.98 -14.29 -16.81
N THR A 156 -92.81 -13.59 -16.03
CA THR A 156 -94.20 -13.95 -15.69
C THR A 156 -94.93 -12.75 -15.05
N SER A 157 -96.17 -12.59 -15.49
CA SER A 157 -97.18 -11.60 -15.12
C SER A 157 -97.88 -11.93 -13.80
N ASN A 158 -98.18 -10.92 -12.98
CA ASN A 158 -99.55 -10.49 -12.66
C ASN A 158 -99.60 -9.47 -11.50
N SER A 159 -100.31 -8.37 -11.77
CA SER A 159 -100.86 -7.37 -10.83
C SER A 159 -102.26 -7.86 -10.34
N PRO A 160 -103.06 -7.20 -9.43
CA PRO A 160 -103.08 -5.75 -9.16
C PRO A 160 -103.46 -5.26 -7.71
N PHE A 161 -103.35 -3.93 -7.53
CA PHE A 161 -104.17 -2.98 -6.70
C PHE A 161 -104.30 -3.21 -5.17
N VAL A 162 -104.09 -2.23 -4.27
CA VAL A 162 -104.93 -1.04 -3.99
C VAL A 162 -104.09 -0.03 -3.17
N ALA A 163 -104.14 1.26 -3.52
CA ALA A 163 -103.72 2.36 -2.64
C ALA A 163 -104.92 3.27 -2.36
N GLN A 164 -105.26 3.45 -1.08
CA GLN A 164 -106.31 4.35 -0.59
C GLN A 164 -105.77 5.78 -0.43
N ARG A 165 -106.62 6.74 -0.78
CA ARG A 165 -106.47 8.20 -0.63
C ARG A 165 -106.69 8.63 0.84
N PRO A 166 -106.25 9.83 1.23
CA PRO A 166 -107.22 10.77 1.78
C PRO A 166 -107.15 12.19 1.20
N GLU A 167 -108.35 12.78 1.14
CA GLU A 167 -108.80 14.15 0.83
C GLU A 167 -108.13 14.93 -0.31
#